data_AF-A0A0C9VQ03-F1
#
_entry.id   AF-A0A0C9VQ03-F1
#
_cell.length_a   1.000
_cell.length_b   1.000
_cell.length_c   1.000
_cell.angle_alpha   90.00
_cell.angle_beta   90.00
_cell.angle_gamma   90.00
#
_symmetry.space_group_name_H-M   'P 1'
#
loop_
_entity.id
_entity.type
_entity.pdbx_description
1 polymer ?
#
loop_
_entity_poly.entity_id
_entity_poly.type
_entity_poly.pdbx_seq_one_letter_code
_entity_poly.pdbx_strand_id
1 'polypeptide(L)'
;MVHLSADSRLLASLIKQENSYATQLFTVLNASRSSLSALVIYASSSPPPISSTLKGVAASLSGADDALRAYADGIGDWVDSLKAVSEKEDEVAMIVRDREIL
;
A
#
# COMPACT_ATOMS: atom_id res chain seq x y z
N MET A 1 24.08 -0.70 -29.29
CA MET A 1 22.67 -0.61 -28.83
C MET A 1 22.62 0.55 -27.87
N VAL A 2 21.78 1.54 -28.16
CA VAL A 2 21.73 2.82 -27.45
C VAL A 2 21.31 2.55 -26.01
N HIS A 3 22.16 2.86 -25.04
CA HIS A 3 21.77 2.98 -23.63
C HIS A 3 20.78 4.15 -23.54
N LEU A 4 19.48 3.89 -23.71
CA LEU A 4 18.48 4.82 -23.17
C LEU A 4 18.63 4.68 -21.65
N SER A 5 19.32 5.63 -21.00
CA SER A 5 19.23 5.74 -19.54
C SER A 5 17.76 5.75 -19.17
N ALA A 6 17.37 4.87 -18.26
CA ALA A 6 16.02 4.90 -17.70
C ALA A 6 15.77 6.31 -17.18
N ASP A 7 14.61 6.89 -17.52
CA ASP A 7 14.27 8.23 -17.05
C ASP A 7 13.95 8.14 -15.55
N SER A 8 14.95 8.42 -14.72
CA SER A 8 14.87 8.36 -13.26
C SER A 8 13.74 9.24 -12.68
N ARG A 9 13.27 10.23 -13.45
CA ARG A 9 12.10 11.04 -13.10
C ARG A 9 10.81 10.23 -13.11
N LEU A 10 10.68 9.26 -14.00
CA LEU A 10 9.52 8.36 -14.06
C LEU A 10 9.49 7.45 -12.84
N LEU A 11 10.64 6.90 -12.43
CA LEU A 11 10.76 6.08 -11.23
C LEU A 11 10.44 6.91 -9.97
N ALA A 12 11.02 8.10 -9.85
CA ALA A 12 10.71 9.02 -8.74
C ALA A 12 9.23 9.39 -8.69
N SER A 13 8.59 9.62 -9.85
CA SER A 13 7.15 9.88 -9.93
C SER A 13 6.32 8.68 -9.52
N LEU A 14 6.73 7.46 -9.89
CA LEU A 14 6.06 6.22 -9.50
C LEU A 14 6.15 6.03 -7.99
N ILE A 15 7.34 6.14 -7.41
CA ILE A 15 7.56 6.04 -5.95
C ILE A 15 6.68 7.05 -5.22
N LYS A 16 6.61 8.29 -5.69
CA LYS A 16 5.75 9.32 -5.10
C LYS A 16 4.28 8.92 -5.14
N GLN A 17 3.79 8.39 -6.26
CA GLN A 17 2.40 7.99 -6.42
C GLN A 17 2.06 6.79 -5.53
N GLU A 18 2.93 5.79 -5.46
CA GLU A 18 2.76 4.61 -4.61
C GLU A 18 2.73 4.97 -3.12
N ASN A 19 3.61 5.87 -2.66
CA ASN A 19 3.57 6.36 -1.28
C ASN A 19 2.24 7.09 -0.96
N SER A 20 1.75 7.90 -1.89
CA SER A 20 0.46 8.58 -1.73
C SER A 20 -0.69 7.57 -1.66
N TYR A 21 -0.67 6.57 -2.53
CA TYR A 21 -1.65 5.49 -2.56
C TYR A 21 -1.65 4.69 -1.26
N ALA A 22 -0.48 4.26 -0.77
CA ALA A 22 -0.35 3.57 0.51
C ALA A 22 -0.93 4.38 1.67
N THR A 23 -0.63 5.69 1.72
CA THR A 23 -1.17 6.59 2.76
C THR A 23 -2.70 6.66 2.72
N GLN A 24 -3.28 6.77 1.53
CA GLN A 24 -4.74 6.78 1.34
C GLN A 24 -5.36 5.44 1.74
N LEU A 25 -4.74 4.33 1.38
CA LEU A 25 -5.20 2.99 1.75
C LEU A 25 -5.20 2.80 3.28
N PHE A 26 -4.14 3.21 3.97
CA PHE A 26 -4.10 3.20 5.44
C PHE A 26 -5.19 4.06 6.07
N THR A 27 -5.49 5.22 5.49
CA THR A 27 -6.58 6.10 5.95
C THR A 27 -7.93 5.40 5.83
N VAL A 28 -8.20 4.75 4.70
CA VAL A 28 -9.42 3.97 4.48
C VAL A 28 -9.52 2.79 5.43
N LEU A 29 -8.44 2.05 5.67
CA LEU A 29 -8.40 0.93 6.62
C LEU A 29 -8.72 1.36 8.06
N ASN A 30 -8.22 2.52 8.49
CA ASN A 30 -8.54 3.05 9.82
C ASN A 30 -10.02 3.47 9.95
N ALA A 31 -10.59 4.05 8.89
CA ALA A 31 -12.00 4.37 8.83
C ALA A 31 -12.88 3.10 8.83
N SER A 32 -12.49 2.09 8.05
CA SER A 32 -13.17 0.78 7.98
C SER A 32 -13.22 0.11 9.35
N ARG A 33 -12.10 0.06 10.07
CA ARG A 33 -12.03 -0.49 11.44
C ARG A 33 -12.96 0.23 12.41
N SER A 34 -13.06 1.55 12.31
CA SER A 34 -13.97 2.34 13.15
C SER A 34 -15.44 2.05 12.83
N SER A 35 -15.76 1.92 11.54
CA SER A 35 -17.10 1.53 11.07
C SER A 35 -17.47 0.11 11.54
N LEU A 36 -16.54 -0.84 11.44
CA LEU A 36 -16.74 -2.22 11.90
C LEU A 36 -16.99 -2.27 13.41
N SER A 37 -16.26 -1.50 14.20
CA SER A 37 -16.49 -1.39 15.64
C SER A 37 -17.91 -0.90 15.94
N ALA A 38 -18.37 0.15 15.27
CA ALA A 38 -19.73 0.66 15.40
C ALA A 38 -20.78 -0.39 14.99
N LEU A 39 -20.54 -1.13 13.92
CA LEU A 39 -21.41 -2.23 13.47
C LEU A 39 -21.51 -3.34 14.51
N VAL A 40 -20.41 -3.73 15.14
CA VAL A 40 -20.38 -4.76 16.19
C VAL A 40 -21.18 -4.31 17.43
N ILE A 41 -21.05 -3.05 17.83
CA ILE A 41 -21.83 -2.46 18.95
C ILE A 41 -23.32 -2.41 18.61
N TYR A 42 -23.67 -2.03 17.37
CA TYR A 42 -25.05 -2.05 16.92
C TYR A 42 -25.61 -3.48 16.87
N ALA A 43 -24.82 -4.44 16.40
CA ALA A 43 -25.19 -5.85 16.36
C ALA A 43 -25.43 -6.43 17.76
N SER A 44 -24.62 -6.04 18.76
CA SER A 44 -24.79 -6.50 20.15
C SER A 44 -26.02 -5.89 20.82
N SER A 45 -26.45 -4.71 20.38
CA SER A 45 -27.65 -4.02 20.88
C SER A 45 -28.95 -4.47 20.19
N SER A 46 -28.87 -5.32 19.17
CA SER A 46 -30.00 -5.76 18.36
C SER A 46 -30.62 -7.08 18.84
N PRO A 47 -31.92 -7.35 18.55
CA PRO A 47 -32.57 -8.62 18.87
C PRO A 47 -31.91 -9.85 18.19
N PRO A 48 -32.04 -11.06 18.75
CA PRO A 48 -31.26 -12.25 18.34
C PRO A 48 -31.22 -12.61 16.83
N PRO A 49 -32.33 -12.58 16.06
CA PRO A 49 -32.27 -12.91 14.63
C PRO A 49 -31.49 -11.85 13.81
N ILE A 50 -31.56 -10.58 14.22
CA ILE A 50 -30.87 -9.47 13.56
C ILE A 50 -29.40 -9.46 14.01
N SER A 51 -29.14 -9.64 15.31
CA SER A 51 -27.79 -9.67 15.89
C SER A 51 -26.89 -10.73 15.25
N SER A 52 -27.41 -11.95 15.07
CA SER A 52 -26.67 -13.05 14.45
C SER A 52 -26.28 -12.74 12.99
N THR A 53 -27.21 -12.20 12.22
CA THR A 53 -26.97 -11.78 10.83
C THR A 53 -25.93 -10.67 10.76
N LEU A 54 -26.06 -9.63 11.60
CA LEU A 54 -25.12 -8.51 11.66
C LEU A 54 -23.71 -8.94 12.09
N LYS A 55 -23.58 -9.89 13.02
CA LYS A 55 -22.29 -10.46 13.40
C LYS A 55 -21.63 -11.23 12.24
N GLY A 56 -22.42 -11.93 11.42
CA GLY A 56 -21.91 -12.58 10.21
C GLY A 56 -21.37 -11.58 9.18
N VAL A 57 -22.08 -10.45 8.99
CA VAL A 57 -21.60 -9.35 8.15
C VAL A 57 -20.31 -8.76 8.72
N ALA A 58 -20.26 -8.47 10.02
CA ALA A 58 -19.07 -7.94 10.68
C ALA A 58 -17.85 -8.88 10.54
N ALA A 59 -18.05 -10.19 10.64
CA ALA A 59 -16.99 -11.18 10.43
C ALA A 59 -16.45 -11.16 8.98
N SER A 60 -17.36 -11.03 8.00
CA SER A 60 -16.97 -10.95 6.58
C SER A 60 -16.18 -9.67 6.27
N LEU A 61 -16.61 -8.54 6.84
CA LEU A 61 -15.90 -7.26 6.72
C LEU A 61 -14.54 -7.30 7.43
N SER A 62 -14.44 -7.96 8.58
CA SER A 62 -13.16 -8.14 9.28
C SER A 62 -12.16 -8.92 8.41
N GLY A 63 -12.60 -10.01 7.77
CA GLY A 63 -11.73 -10.78 6.88
C GLY A 63 -11.28 -9.97 5.65
N ALA A 64 -12.15 -9.11 5.12
CA ALA A 64 -11.79 -8.20 4.04
C ALA A 64 -10.77 -7.14 4.49
N ASP A 65 -10.95 -6.55 5.67
CA ASP A 65 -9.99 -5.59 6.25
C ASP A 65 -8.61 -6.23 6.48
N ASP A 66 -8.56 -7.50 6.93
CA ASP A 66 -7.31 -8.23 7.12
C ASP A 66 -6.59 -8.47 5.79
N ALA A 67 -7.32 -8.88 4.75
CA ALA A 67 -6.75 -9.05 3.41
C ALA A 67 -6.25 -7.72 2.83
N LEU A 68 -6.99 -6.63 3.01
CA LEU A 68 -6.59 -5.29 2.57
C LEU A 68 -5.37 -4.76 3.34
N ARG A 69 -5.23 -5.11 4.62
CA ARG A 69 -4.03 -4.78 5.40
C ARG A 69 -2.80 -5.52 4.86
N ALA A 70 -2.92 -6.82 4.59
CA ALA A 70 -1.82 -7.58 3.98
C ALA A 70 -1.41 -7.02 2.61
N TYR A 71 -2.38 -6.57 1.81
CA TYR A 71 -2.11 -5.87 0.56
C TYR A 71 -1.41 -4.52 0.77
N ALA A 72 -1.83 -3.73 1.78
CA ALA A 72 -1.17 -2.47 2.14
C ALA A 72 0.30 -2.68 2.54
N ASP A 73 0.58 -3.73 3.31
CA ASP A 73 1.94 -4.11 3.70
C ASP A 73 2.76 -4.48 2.45
N GLY A 74 2.18 -5.25 1.52
CA GLY A 74 2.82 -5.60 0.24
C GLY A 74 3.13 -4.39 -0.66
N ILE A 75 2.31 -3.34 -0.63
CA ILE A 75 2.63 -2.07 -1.30
C ILE A 75 3.84 -1.39 -0.63
N GLY A 76 3.96 -1.48 0.69
CA GLY A 76 5.14 -1.00 1.41
C GLY A 76 6.43 -1.67 0.92
N ASP A 77 6.43 -3.01 0.87
CA ASP A 77 7.56 -3.80 0.37
C ASP A 77 7.89 -3.47 -1.10
N TRP A 78 6.86 -3.24 -1.91
CA TRP A 78 7.00 -2.79 -3.30
C TRP A 78 7.67 -1.42 -3.40
N VAL A 79 7.23 -0.45 -2.61
CA VAL A 79 7.83 0.88 -2.56
C VAL A 79 9.30 0.82 -2.16
N ASP A 80 9.66 -0.02 -1.18
CA ASP A 80 11.04 -0.18 -0.76
C ASP A 80 11.90 -0.85 -1.84
N SER A 81 11.33 -1.81 -2.57
CA SER A 81 11.99 -2.41 -3.74
C SER A 81 12.25 -1.36 -4.85
N LEU A 82 11.30 -0.45 -5.10
CA LEU A 82 11.48 0.64 -6.06
C LEU A 82 12.59 1.62 -5.64
N LYS A 83 12.68 1.93 -4.34
CA LYS A 83 13.77 2.78 -3.82
C LYS A 83 15.14 2.10 -4.00
N ALA A 84 15.23 0.79 -3.77
CA ALA A 84 16.45 0.04 -4.01
C ALA A 84 16.85 0.07 -5.51
N VAL A 85 15.88 -0.02 -6.42
CA VAL A 85 16.14 0.17 -7.86
C VAL A 85 16.69 1.57 -8.15
N SER A 86 16.10 2.62 -7.57
CA SER A 86 16.58 4.00 -7.72
C SER A 86 18.03 4.16 -7.30
N GLU A 87 18.41 3.59 -6.15
CA GLU A 87 19.78 3.64 -5.64
C GLU A 87 20.76 2.95 -6.60
N LYS A 88 20.37 1.81 -7.18
CA LYS A 88 21.19 1.12 -8.19
C LYS A 88 21.30 1.88 -9.50
N GLU A 89 20.24 2.57 -9.92
CA GLU A 89 20.31 3.46 -11.09
C GLU A 89 21.30 4.62 -10.85
N ASP A 90 21.28 5.22 -9.66
CA ASP A 90 22.21 6.29 -9.28
C ASP A 90 23.68 5.79 -9.22
N GLU A 91 23.92 4.60 -8.66
CA GLU A 91 25.25 3.97 -8.65
C GLU A 91 25.78 3.74 -10.07
N VAL A 92 24.95 3.20 -10.98
CA VAL A 92 25.33 2.95 -12.37
C VAL A 92 25.61 4.28 -13.10
N ALA A 93 24.77 5.29 -12.90
CA ALA A 93 24.98 6.61 -13.49
C ALA A 93 26.31 7.23 -13.06
N MET A 94 26.70 7.06 -11.79
CA MET A 94 28.00 7.51 -11.29
C MET A 94 29.15 6.82 -12.00
N ILE A 95 29.11 5.49 -12.15
CA ILE A 95 30.16 4.70 -12.82
C ILE A 95 30.29 5.09 -14.29
N VAL A 96 29.17 5.29 -15.00
CA VAL A 96 29.20 5.71 -16.40
C VAL A 96 29.84 7.09 -16.52
N ARG A 97 29.48 8.04 -15.65
CA ARG A 97 30.09 9.37 -15.64
C ARG A 97 31.59 9.31 -15.37
N ASP A 98 32.03 8.51 -14.40
CA ASP A 98 33.44 8.36 -14.07
C ASP A 98 34.23 7.76 -15.25
N ARG A 99 33.62 6.83 -16.00
CA ARG A 99 34.21 6.30 -17.25
C ARG A 99 34.30 7.36 -18.36
N GLU A 100 33.35 8.28 -18.46
CA GLU A 100 33.36 9.35 -19.48
C GLU A 100 34.39 10.46 -19.17
N ILE A 101 34.85 10.58 -17.92
CA ILE A 101 35.83 11.58 -17.48
C ILE A 101 37.29 11.09 -17.65
N LEU A 102 37.50 9.77 -17.78
CA LEU A 102 38.81 9.12 -17.98
C LEU A 102 39.15 8.96 -19.47
#